data_AF-A0A959L4X0-F1
#
_entry.id   AF-A0A959L4X0-F1
#
_cell.length_a   1.000
_cell.length_b   1.000
_cell.length_c   1.000
_cell.angle_alpha   90.00
_cell.angle_beta   90.00
_cell.angle_gamma   90.00
#
_symmetry.space_group_name_H-M   'P 1'
#
loop_
_entity.id
_entity.type
_entity.pdbx_description
1 polymer ?
#
loop_
_entity_poly.entity_id
_entity_poly.type
_entity_poly.pdbx_seq_one_letter_code
_entity_poly.pdbx_strand_id
1 'polypeptide(L)'
;KEYCANIDGYLSPETEAVYSNIFGNYLAALEKASEHRKSMGSKESLHLPDSFLIPQIIDQIKNELESGRLSGQEKISSEVALELLERPLNPIEFLDGSQCFSAKEYIVQAARNYHYTLINEAHYSSQHRKFTTTLVQPLWDIGYRYLALEALSSKDTDLVERGYPLKTSGYYINDPTFGEMLRKALKIGYKVIAYDSSIGTDENLRDSTQAERIYAQTYAKDHLGKVLVHAGYGHIWETGDSHYSPMGAKLKGIFGMDILTIDQEQMTPYLEGKLSHPYWLSANKIFNFERPIVLVDSAGNSVLSSTCLGSIDIQVYHPGTVFINGRPNWLIDSCHRFYTVPNELQKYTGKLLKIVSDNESIDAVPVDQIVIGSLEKLLVEPGEYVAHLVDCNGILISSYPIVFN
;
A
#
# COMPACT_ATOMS: atom_id res chain seq x y z
N LYS A 1 13.40 -22.59 -9.30
CA LYS A 1 11.96 -22.85 -9.43
C LYS A 1 11.16 -21.58 -9.11
N GLU A 2 11.62 -20.42 -9.58
CA GLU A 2 11.22 -19.13 -9.00
C GLU A 2 9.88 -18.62 -9.53
N TYR A 3 9.61 -18.71 -10.84
CA TYR A 3 8.33 -18.24 -11.42
C TYR A 3 7.59 -19.27 -12.29
N CYS A 4 8.24 -20.37 -12.72
CA CYS A 4 7.59 -21.43 -13.51
C CYS A 4 7.13 -22.64 -12.70
N ALA A 5 7.48 -22.71 -11.42
CA ALA A 5 6.96 -23.80 -10.62
C ALA A 5 5.46 -23.53 -10.41
N ASN A 6 4.62 -24.51 -10.71
CA ASN A 6 3.28 -24.59 -10.11
C ASN A 6 3.50 -24.68 -8.59
N ILE A 7 3.70 -23.52 -7.97
CA ILE A 7 3.65 -23.31 -6.53
C ILE A 7 2.21 -23.35 -6.05
N ASP A 8 1.24 -23.36 -6.98
CA ASP A 8 -0.19 -23.56 -6.74
C ASP A 8 -0.42 -24.64 -5.68
N GLY A 9 -0.90 -24.20 -4.52
CA GLY A 9 -1.33 -25.06 -3.42
C GLY A 9 -0.23 -25.48 -2.45
N TYR A 10 1.02 -25.04 -2.65
CA TYR A 10 2.10 -25.22 -1.67
C TYR A 10 2.31 -23.99 -0.78
N LEU A 11 1.87 -22.82 -1.23
CA LEU A 11 1.99 -21.55 -0.51
C LEU A 11 0.60 -21.01 -0.16
N SER A 12 0.55 -20.05 0.76
CA SER A 12 -0.70 -19.33 1.02
C SER A 12 -1.10 -18.50 -0.21
N PRO A 13 -2.40 -18.27 -0.47
CA PRO A 13 -2.82 -17.44 -1.60
C PRO A 13 -2.24 -16.02 -1.57
N GLU A 14 -2.04 -15.43 -0.38
CA GLU A 14 -1.36 -14.14 -0.24
C GLU A 14 0.10 -14.23 -0.73
N THR A 15 0.83 -15.25 -0.31
CA THR A 15 2.23 -15.43 -0.72
C THR A 15 2.33 -15.66 -2.23
N GLU A 16 1.43 -16.44 -2.81
CA GLU A 16 1.36 -16.63 -4.27
C GLU A 16 1.07 -15.29 -4.98
N ALA A 17 0.14 -14.48 -4.47
CA ALA A 17 -0.16 -13.16 -5.02
C ALA A 17 1.06 -12.22 -4.99
N VAL A 18 1.83 -12.21 -3.89
CA VAL A 18 3.10 -11.47 -3.79
C VAL A 18 4.08 -11.93 -4.87
N TYR A 19 4.30 -13.25 -5.02
CA TYR A 19 5.21 -13.78 -6.03
C TYR A 19 4.78 -13.42 -7.45
N SER A 20 3.48 -13.53 -7.76
CA SER A 20 2.94 -13.16 -9.07
C SER A 20 3.25 -11.70 -9.44
N ASN A 21 3.11 -10.76 -8.50
CA ASN A 21 3.51 -9.36 -8.72
C ASN A 21 5.02 -9.21 -8.91
N ILE A 22 5.83 -9.88 -8.09
CA ILE A 22 7.30 -9.88 -8.22
C ILE A 22 7.76 -10.34 -9.60
N PHE A 23 6.95 -11.10 -10.34
CA PHE A 23 7.27 -11.53 -11.71
C PHE A 23 6.45 -10.83 -12.81
N GLY A 24 5.72 -9.76 -12.47
CA GLY A 24 4.95 -8.97 -13.43
C GLY A 24 3.63 -9.59 -13.87
N ASN A 25 3.20 -10.72 -13.28
CA ASN A 25 1.91 -11.35 -13.58
C ASN A 25 0.81 -10.82 -12.66
N TYR A 26 0.36 -9.59 -12.94
CA TYR A 26 -0.61 -8.88 -12.12
C TYR A 26 -2.02 -9.49 -12.15
N LEU A 27 -2.39 -10.21 -13.21
CA LEU A 27 -3.68 -10.89 -13.28
C LEU A 27 -3.72 -12.06 -12.30
N ALA A 28 -2.71 -12.93 -12.34
CA ALA A 28 -2.59 -14.02 -11.38
C ALA A 28 -2.49 -13.49 -9.94
N ALA A 29 -1.78 -12.38 -9.73
CA ALA A 29 -1.71 -11.75 -8.41
C ALA A 29 -3.11 -11.37 -7.89
N LEU A 30 -3.95 -10.78 -8.74
CA LEU A 30 -5.30 -10.36 -8.37
C LEU A 30 -6.26 -11.56 -8.17
N GLU A 31 -6.08 -12.63 -8.94
CA GLU A 31 -6.79 -13.91 -8.74
C GLU A 31 -6.47 -14.50 -7.36
N LYS A 32 -5.18 -14.60 -7.02
CA LYS A 32 -4.72 -15.14 -5.73
C LYS A 32 -5.06 -14.25 -4.55
N ALA A 33 -5.05 -12.92 -4.71
CA ALA A 33 -5.59 -12.00 -3.72
C ALA A 33 -7.09 -12.21 -3.48
N SER A 34 -7.86 -12.52 -4.54
CA SER A 34 -9.29 -12.85 -4.41
C SER A 34 -9.52 -14.17 -3.67
N GLU A 35 -8.66 -15.17 -3.88
CA GLU A 35 -8.66 -16.43 -3.13
C GLU A 35 -8.32 -16.22 -1.65
N HIS A 36 -7.30 -15.40 -1.37
CA HIS A 36 -6.93 -14.99 -0.01
C HIS A 36 -8.12 -14.36 0.71
N ARG A 37 -8.83 -13.41 0.06
CA ARG A 37 -10.01 -12.77 0.64
C ARG A 37 -11.12 -13.77 0.95
N LYS A 38 -11.39 -14.73 0.07
CA LYS A 38 -12.38 -15.80 0.33
C LYS A 38 -12.03 -16.63 1.56
N SER A 39 -10.75 -16.89 1.79
CA SER A 39 -10.27 -17.68 2.93
C SER A 39 -10.44 -16.99 4.29
N MET A 40 -10.47 -15.64 4.33
CA MET A 40 -10.55 -14.90 5.59
C MET A 40 -11.97 -14.88 6.20
N GLY A 41 -13.01 -15.16 5.40
CA GLY A 41 -14.41 -15.12 5.82
C GLY A 41 -14.91 -13.71 6.18
N SER A 42 -16.23 -13.52 6.28
CA SER A 42 -16.79 -12.27 6.81
C SER A 42 -16.77 -12.33 8.34
N LYS A 43 -15.77 -11.73 8.99
CA LYS A 43 -15.73 -11.61 10.47
C LYS A 43 -16.59 -10.46 11.02
N GLU A 44 -17.34 -9.77 10.16
CA GLU A 44 -17.95 -8.47 10.45
C GLU A 44 -19.45 -8.52 10.78
N SER A 45 -20.00 -9.69 11.15
CA SER A 45 -21.41 -9.78 11.53
C SER A 45 -21.56 -10.13 13.01
N LEU A 46 -21.85 -9.12 13.83
CA LEU A 46 -22.41 -9.32 15.17
C LEU A 46 -23.93 -9.28 15.06
N HIS A 47 -24.60 -10.41 15.26
CA HIS A 47 -26.06 -10.46 15.35
C HIS A 47 -26.50 -9.97 16.73
N LEU A 48 -26.98 -8.73 16.81
CA LEU A 48 -27.66 -8.23 17.99
C LEU A 48 -29.15 -8.62 17.93
N PRO A 49 -29.74 -9.19 18.99
CA PRO A 49 -31.17 -9.47 19.03
C PRO A 49 -31.99 -8.18 19.01
N ASP A 50 -33.19 -8.21 18.40
CA ASP A 50 -34.09 -7.06 18.24
C ASP A 50 -34.49 -6.37 19.56
N SER A 51 -34.26 -7.03 20.70
CA SER A 51 -34.52 -6.50 22.06
C SER A 51 -33.44 -5.53 22.57
N PHE A 52 -32.40 -5.24 21.79
CA PHE A 52 -31.32 -4.35 22.22
C PHE A 52 -31.80 -2.89 22.31
N LEU A 53 -31.64 -2.29 23.48
CA LEU A 53 -32.04 -0.90 23.78
C LEU A 53 -31.03 0.10 23.21
N ILE A 54 -30.68 -0.01 21.91
CA ILE A 54 -29.71 0.87 21.22
C ILE A 54 -29.99 2.36 21.51
N PRO A 55 -31.24 2.86 21.45
CA PRO A 55 -31.51 4.26 21.78
C PRO A 55 -31.10 4.65 23.20
N GLN A 56 -31.33 3.77 24.19
CA GLN A 56 -30.97 4.04 25.59
C GLN A 56 -29.45 4.04 25.79
N ILE A 57 -28.73 3.17 25.08
CA ILE A 57 -27.26 3.12 25.11
C ILE A 57 -26.69 4.39 24.48
N ILE A 58 -27.22 4.83 23.34
CA ILE A 58 -26.85 6.09 22.69
C ILE A 58 -27.04 7.26 23.66
N ASP A 59 -28.23 7.37 24.27
CA ASP A 59 -28.53 8.45 25.22
C ASP A 59 -27.58 8.43 26.42
N GLN A 60 -27.25 7.25 26.94
CA GLN A 60 -26.31 7.10 28.06
C GLN A 60 -24.90 7.54 27.68
N ILE A 61 -24.39 7.13 26.50
CA ILE A 61 -23.06 7.53 26.04
C ILE A 61 -22.99 9.05 25.81
N LYS A 62 -24.01 9.64 25.20
CA LYS A 62 -24.11 11.10 25.03
C LYS A 62 -24.06 11.85 26.35
N ASN A 63 -24.85 11.42 27.33
CA ASN A 63 -24.87 12.03 28.65
C ASN A 63 -23.50 11.97 29.35
N GLU A 64 -22.78 10.85 29.24
CA GLU A 64 -21.44 10.72 29.82
C GLU A 64 -20.41 11.63 29.11
N LEU A 65 -20.45 11.70 27.78
CA LEU A 65 -19.61 12.60 26.97
C LEU A 65 -19.86 14.08 27.31
N GLU A 66 -21.14 14.48 27.41
CA GLU A 66 -21.54 15.85 27.76
C GLU A 66 -21.20 16.23 29.20
N SER A 67 -21.15 15.26 30.11
CA SER A 67 -20.85 15.52 31.52
C SER A 67 -19.42 15.99 31.78
N GLY A 68 -18.52 15.87 30.79
CA GLY A 68 -17.10 16.22 30.91
C GLY A 68 -16.28 15.30 31.83
N ARG A 69 -16.86 14.18 32.28
CA ARG A 69 -16.19 13.20 33.16
C ARG A 69 -15.20 12.31 32.41
N LEU A 70 -15.42 12.06 31.12
CA LEU A 70 -14.56 11.21 30.29
C LEU A 70 -13.33 11.99 29.81
N SER A 71 -12.16 11.34 29.81
CA SER A 71 -10.92 11.93 29.31
C SER A 71 -10.04 10.90 28.60
N GLY A 72 -9.11 11.39 27.78
CA GLY A 72 -8.16 10.54 27.06
C GLY A 72 -8.83 9.42 26.26
N GLN A 73 -8.36 8.19 26.47
CA GLN A 73 -8.83 7.01 25.73
C GLN A 73 -10.30 6.68 25.98
N GLU A 74 -10.81 6.90 27.19
CA GLU A 74 -12.21 6.61 27.53
C GLU A 74 -13.16 7.48 26.70
N LYS A 75 -12.82 8.77 26.56
CA LYS A 75 -13.58 9.71 25.74
C LYS A 75 -13.57 9.28 24.26
N ILE A 76 -12.39 8.98 23.71
CA ILE A 76 -12.24 8.54 22.31
C ILE A 76 -13.05 7.27 22.05
N SER A 77 -12.94 6.26 22.92
CA SER A 77 -13.69 5.01 22.78
C SER A 77 -15.20 5.22 22.87
N SER A 78 -15.67 6.15 23.70
CA SER A 78 -17.09 6.53 23.76
C SER A 78 -17.58 7.27 22.52
N GLU A 79 -16.77 8.17 21.95
CA GLU A 79 -17.08 8.88 20.69
C GLU A 79 -17.16 7.89 19.51
N VAL A 80 -16.18 6.98 19.40
CA VAL A 80 -16.18 5.91 18.39
C VAL A 80 -17.39 5.00 18.55
N ALA A 81 -17.71 4.58 19.78
CA ALA A 81 -18.88 3.74 20.04
C ALA A 81 -20.19 4.45 19.66
N LEU A 82 -20.32 5.73 19.98
CA LEU A 82 -21.49 6.53 19.62
C LEU A 82 -21.65 6.61 18.11
N GLU A 83 -20.59 6.95 17.38
CA GLU A 83 -20.64 7.03 15.92
C GLU A 83 -21.01 5.69 15.29
N LEU A 84 -20.45 4.57 15.76
CA LEU A 84 -20.81 3.23 15.26
C LEU A 84 -22.29 2.89 15.48
N LEU A 85 -22.88 3.33 16.60
CA LEU A 85 -24.28 3.08 16.93
C LEU A 85 -25.24 3.98 16.12
N GLU A 86 -24.83 5.19 15.78
CA GLU A 86 -25.62 6.15 15.00
C GLU A 86 -25.45 5.98 13.48
N ARG A 87 -24.42 5.25 13.04
CA ARG A 87 -24.09 5.05 11.64
C ARG A 87 -25.19 4.29 10.90
N PRO A 88 -25.64 4.78 9.72
CA PRO A 88 -26.53 4.03 8.85
C PRO A 88 -25.96 2.66 8.48
N LEU A 89 -26.75 1.60 8.67
CA LEU A 89 -26.33 0.23 8.33
C LEU A 89 -26.27 0.00 6.82
N ASN A 90 -27.03 0.76 6.03
CA ASN A 90 -27.02 0.69 4.58
C ASN A 90 -25.84 1.51 4.03
N PRO A 91 -24.85 0.89 3.34
CA PRO A 91 -23.72 1.59 2.74
C PRO A 91 -24.08 2.77 1.82
N ILE A 92 -25.19 2.70 1.08
CA ILE A 92 -25.60 3.79 0.19
C ILE A 92 -26.07 4.99 0.99
N GLU A 93 -26.86 4.75 2.04
CA GLU A 93 -27.34 5.81 2.94
C GLU A 93 -26.18 6.41 3.75
N PHE A 94 -25.22 5.58 4.19
CA PHE A 94 -24.02 6.04 4.90
C PHE A 94 -23.16 6.97 4.05
N LEU A 95 -23.03 6.69 2.76
CA LEU A 95 -22.25 7.50 1.84
C LEU A 95 -23.05 8.67 1.22
N ASP A 96 -24.33 8.80 1.56
CA ASP A 96 -25.17 9.88 1.02
C ASP A 96 -24.66 11.25 1.48
N GLY A 97 -24.69 12.22 0.56
CA GLY A 97 -24.14 13.56 0.80
C GLY A 97 -22.61 13.66 0.89
N SER A 98 -21.87 12.54 0.82
CA SER A 98 -20.40 12.58 0.76
C SER A 98 -19.89 13.18 -0.56
N GLN A 99 -18.77 13.87 -0.49
CA GLN A 99 -18.08 14.47 -1.63
C GLN A 99 -16.88 13.60 -2.03
N CYS A 100 -16.58 13.57 -3.32
CA CYS A 100 -15.50 12.77 -3.88
C CYS A 100 -14.33 13.66 -4.31
N PHE A 101 -13.16 13.45 -3.70
CA PHE A 101 -11.93 14.19 -3.99
C PHE A 101 -10.82 13.29 -4.50
N SER A 102 -9.83 13.86 -5.20
CA SER A 102 -8.62 13.11 -5.53
C SER A 102 -7.87 12.73 -4.25
N ALA A 103 -7.58 11.44 -4.08
CA ALA A 103 -6.84 10.98 -2.91
C ALA A 103 -5.48 11.66 -2.79
N LYS A 104 -4.75 11.75 -3.91
CA LYS A 104 -3.43 12.42 -3.97
C LYS A 104 -3.50 13.87 -3.48
N GLU A 105 -4.46 14.65 -3.97
CA GLU A 105 -4.56 16.08 -3.63
C GLU A 105 -4.98 16.26 -2.17
N TYR A 106 -5.97 15.48 -1.72
CA TYR A 106 -6.46 15.51 -0.35
C TYR A 106 -5.35 15.13 0.66
N ILE A 107 -4.64 14.03 0.41
CA ILE A 107 -3.52 13.56 1.24
C ILE A 107 -2.41 14.62 1.32
N VAL A 108 -1.98 15.15 0.18
CA VAL A 108 -0.90 16.15 0.14
C VAL A 108 -1.30 17.41 0.89
N GLN A 109 -2.57 17.81 0.81
CA GLN A 109 -3.08 18.95 1.55
C GLN A 109 -3.09 18.69 3.06
N ALA A 110 -3.58 17.53 3.51
CA ALA A 110 -3.57 17.14 4.93
C ALA A 110 -2.14 17.05 5.47
N ALA A 111 -1.24 16.39 4.73
CA ALA A 111 0.17 16.16 5.08
C ALA A 111 0.98 17.45 5.35
N ARG A 112 0.50 18.63 4.91
CA ARG A 112 1.11 19.92 5.26
C ARG A 112 1.16 20.16 6.76
N ASN A 113 0.21 19.62 7.51
CA ASN A 113 0.07 19.85 8.95
C ASN A 113 0.77 18.81 9.82
N TYR A 114 1.32 17.74 9.23
CA TYR A 114 1.91 16.63 9.96
C TYR A 114 3.40 16.49 9.66
N HIS A 115 4.16 15.99 10.63
CA HIS A 115 5.57 15.65 10.44
C HIS A 115 5.74 14.21 9.93
N TYR A 116 4.94 13.29 10.45
CA TYR A 116 4.89 11.90 10.01
C TYR A 116 3.60 11.66 9.22
N THR A 117 3.73 11.03 8.05
CA THR A 117 2.61 10.46 7.32
C THR A 117 2.87 8.99 7.08
N LEU A 118 1.97 8.15 7.58
CA LEU A 118 2.02 6.71 7.47
C LEU A 118 0.94 6.28 6.47
N ILE A 119 1.33 5.47 5.49
CA ILE A 119 0.40 4.91 4.51
C ILE A 119 0.63 3.40 4.44
N ASN A 120 -0.45 2.61 4.51
CA ASN A 120 -0.32 1.15 4.54
C ASN A 120 -0.31 0.51 3.14
N GLU A 121 -0.06 -0.79 3.07
CA GLU A 121 -0.33 -1.62 1.90
C GLU A 121 -0.77 -3.02 2.33
N ALA A 122 -1.62 -3.68 1.53
CA ALA A 122 -1.53 -5.14 1.42
C ALA A 122 -0.25 -5.52 0.68
N HIS A 123 0.54 -6.45 1.22
CA HIS A 123 1.83 -6.83 0.65
C HIS A 123 1.75 -7.39 -0.77
N TYR A 124 0.58 -7.90 -1.16
CA TYR A 124 0.26 -8.40 -2.50
C TYR A 124 -0.25 -7.34 -3.47
N SER A 125 -0.22 -6.04 -3.14
CA SER A 125 -0.80 -4.99 -3.99
C SER A 125 0.25 -4.03 -4.54
N SER A 126 0.75 -4.32 -5.74
CA SER A 126 1.59 -3.38 -6.50
C SER A 126 0.86 -2.07 -6.84
N GLN A 127 -0.48 -2.07 -6.85
CA GLN A 127 -1.30 -0.87 -7.03
C GLN A 127 -1.08 0.14 -5.89
N HIS A 128 -0.96 -0.32 -4.63
CA HIS A 128 -0.68 0.55 -3.48
C HIS A 128 0.70 1.20 -3.57
N ARG A 129 1.70 0.43 -4.01
CA ARG A 129 3.07 0.90 -4.25
C ARG A 129 3.09 1.95 -5.35
N LYS A 130 2.45 1.68 -6.48
CA LYS A 130 2.32 2.64 -7.59
C LYS A 130 1.60 3.91 -7.14
N PHE A 131 0.54 3.82 -6.33
CA PHE A 131 -0.12 5.00 -5.78
C PHE A 131 0.81 5.81 -4.86
N THR A 132 1.50 5.15 -3.94
CA THR A 132 2.47 5.79 -3.03
C THR A 132 3.57 6.52 -3.82
N THR A 133 4.07 5.94 -4.93
CA THR A 133 5.01 6.58 -5.86
C THR A 133 4.49 7.90 -6.44
N THR A 134 3.17 8.07 -6.56
CA THR A 134 2.57 9.34 -7.02
C THR A 134 2.61 10.45 -5.95
N LEU A 135 2.73 10.08 -4.67
CA LEU A 135 2.80 11.00 -3.54
C LEU A 135 4.23 11.52 -3.29
N VAL A 136 5.25 10.74 -3.66
CA VAL A 136 6.66 11.04 -3.36
C VAL A 136 7.08 12.45 -3.79
N GLN A 137 6.83 12.87 -5.03
CA GLN A 137 7.21 14.23 -5.47
C GLN A 137 6.38 15.32 -4.78
N PRO A 138 5.03 15.28 -4.78
CA PRO A 138 4.23 16.29 -4.08
C PRO A 138 4.55 16.43 -2.59
N LEU A 139 4.86 15.32 -1.90
CA LEU A 139 5.26 15.35 -0.49
C LEU A 139 6.64 16.01 -0.32
N TRP A 140 7.59 15.72 -1.20
CA TRP A 140 8.89 16.41 -1.22
C TRP A 140 8.73 17.93 -1.32
N ASP A 141 7.84 18.38 -2.20
CA ASP A 141 7.59 19.81 -2.44
C ASP A 141 7.06 20.54 -1.19
N ILE A 142 6.50 19.80 -0.21
CA ILE A 142 5.98 20.34 1.05
C ILE A 142 6.84 20.01 2.28
N GLY A 143 8.07 19.56 2.06
CA GLY A 143 9.08 19.40 3.13
C GLY A 143 9.37 17.97 3.59
N TYR A 144 8.82 16.95 2.92
CA TYR A 144 9.21 15.56 3.20
C TYR A 144 10.61 15.30 2.67
N ARG A 145 11.47 14.71 3.52
CA ARG A 145 12.88 14.43 3.21
C ARG A 145 13.28 12.99 3.51
N TYR A 146 12.49 12.28 4.31
CA TYR A 146 12.74 10.88 4.65
C TYR A 146 11.63 9.99 4.09
N LEU A 147 12.04 8.82 3.59
CA LEU A 147 11.15 7.74 3.18
C LEU A 147 11.52 6.49 3.98
N ALA A 148 10.69 6.13 4.94
CA ALA A 148 10.86 4.95 5.78
C ALA A 148 10.10 3.76 5.18
N LEU A 149 10.79 2.66 4.94
CA LEU A 149 10.24 1.48 4.25
C LEU A 149 10.42 0.21 5.09
N GLU A 150 9.34 -0.54 5.28
CA GLU A 150 9.36 -1.82 6.01
C GLU A 150 10.21 -2.85 5.28
N ALA A 151 9.95 -3.07 3.99
CA ALA A 151 10.56 -4.16 3.24
C ALA A 151 12.08 -4.06 3.01
N LEU A 152 12.71 -2.95 3.39
CA LEU A 152 14.10 -2.66 3.06
C LEU A 152 15.07 -3.32 4.04
N SER A 153 16.02 -4.07 3.50
CA SER A 153 17.09 -4.73 4.23
C SER A 153 18.10 -3.70 4.74
N SER A 154 18.30 -3.68 6.06
CA SER A 154 19.37 -2.89 6.70
C SER A 154 20.79 -3.30 6.26
N LYS A 155 20.94 -4.42 5.54
CA LYS A 155 22.23 -4.88 5.00
C LYS A 155 22.61 -4.20 3.69
N ASP A 156 21.68 -3.54 3.00
CA ASP A 156 21.97 -2.82 1.76
C ASP A 156 22.43 -1.39 2.06
N THR A 157 23.67 -1.27 2.54
CA THR A 157 24.26 0.01 2.94
C THR A 157 24.55 0.94 1.77
N ASP A 158 24.65 0.38 0.56
CA ASP A 158 25.11 1.10 -0.63
C ASP A 158 23.95 1.59 -1.50
N LEU A 159 22.69 1.35 -1.09
CA LEU A 159 21.48 1.69 -1.85
C LEU A 159 21.47 3.15 -2.32
N VAL A 160 21.82 4.08 -1.42
CA VAL A 160 21.76 5.52 -1.69
C VAL A 160 22.84 5.93 -2.69
N GLU A 161 24.07 5.44 -2.51
CA GLU A 161 25.19 5.74 -3.41
C GLU A 161 24.96 5.13 -4.79
N ARG A 162 24.47 3.89 -4.82
CA ARG A 162 24.16 3.17 -6.06
C ARG A 162 22.96 3.76 -6.81
N GLY A 163 21.98 4.32 -6.09
CA GLY A 163 20.82 5.01 -6.68
C GLY A 163 19.67 4.09 -7.13
N TYR A 164 19.80 2.78 -6.96
CA TYR A 164 18.78 1.80 -7.36
C TYR A 164 18.81 0.52 -6.50
N PRO A 165 17.65 -0.16 -6.35
CA PRO A 165 17.55 -1.39 -5.58
C PRO A 165 18.07 -2.61 -6.35
N LEU A 166 18.66 -3.53 -5.59
CA LEU A 166 19.06 -4.87 -6.01
C LEU A 166 18.05 -5.88 -5.48
N LYS A 167 18.10 -7.12 -5.99
CA LYS A 167 17.28 -8.21 -5.46
C LYS A 167 17.50 -8.48 -3.96
N THR A 168 18.72 -8.18 -3.49
CA THR A 168 19.12 -8.31 -2.08
C THR A 168 18.71 -7.13 -1.21
N SER A 169 18.16 -6.07 -1.79
CA SER A 169 17.69 -4.88 -1.06
C SER A 169 16.49 -5.19 -0.16
N GLY A 170 15.73 -6.27 -0.42
CA GLY A 170 14.60 -6.64 0.42
C GLY A 170 13.65 -7.59 -0.29
N TYR A 171 12.86 -8.36 0.47
CA TYR A 171 11.97 -9.37 -0.10
C TYR A 171 10.90 -8.73 -1.01
N TYR A 172 10.09 -7.81 -0.48
CA TYR A 172 9.06 -7.11 -1.27
C TYR A 172 9.63 -6.06 -2.23
N ILE A 173 10.88 -5.63 -2.03
CA ILE A 173 11.58 -4.68 -2.92
C ILE A 173 11.77 -5.27 -4.33
N ASN A 174 11.72 -6.61 -4.47
CA ASN A 174 11.79 -7.31 -5.75
C ASN A 174 10.59 -7.03 -6.68
N ASP A 175 9.51 -6.41 -6.19
CA ASP A 175 8.43 -5.93 -7.04
C ASP A 175 8.90 -4.69 -7.84
N PRO A 176 8.79 -4.70 -9.19
CA PRO A 176 9.17 -3.55 -10.03
C PRO A 176 8.55 -2.22 -9.61
N THR A 177 7.30 -2.21 -9.13
CA THR A 177 6.61 -1.00 -8.68
C THR A 177 7.19 -0.45 -7.38
N PHE A 178 7.68 -1.32 -6.50
CA PHE A 178 8.45 -0.92 -5.32
C PHE A 178 9.81 -0.36 -5.77
N GLY A 179 10.47 -1.05 -6.70
CA GLY A 179 11.73 -0.60 -7.30
C GLY A 179 11.62 0.80 -7.93
N GLU A 180 10.53 1.07 -8.66
CA GLU A 180 10.19 2.38 -9.21
C GLU A 180 10.08 3.45 -8.10
N MET A 181 9.37 3.14 -7.01
CA MET A 181 9.23 4.04 -5.87
C MET A 181 10.60 4.44 -5.29
N LEU A 182 11.49 3.47 -5.07
CA LEU A 182 12.84 3.72 -4.55
C LEU A 182 13.67 4.57 -5.51
N ARG A 183 13.73 4.19 -6.80
CA ARG A 183 14.47 4.96 -7.81
C ARG A 183 14.01 6.40 -7.85
N LYS A 184 12.70 6.62 -7.86
CA LYS A 184 12.12 7.97 -7.88
C LYS A 184 12.47 8.75 -6.63
N ALA A 185 12.33 8.14 -5.45
CA ALA A 185 12.67 8.79 -4.18
C ALA A 185 14.16 9.17 -4.12
N LEU A 186 15.06 8.25 -4.50
CA LEU A 186 16.50 8.47 -4.55
C LEU A 186 16.87 9.59 -5.54
N LYS A 187 16.28 9.58 -6.74
CA LYS A 187 16.49 10.62 -7.76
C LYS A 187 16.06 12.01 -7.29
N ILE A 188 14.98 12.10 -6.51
CA ILE A 188 14.48 13.36 -5.93
C ILE A 188 15.39 13.86 -4.79
N GLY A 189 16.02 12.93 -4.06
CA GLY A 189 16.92 13.24 -2.94
C GLY A 189 16.39 12.81 -1.57
N TYR A 190 15.41 11.92 -1.51
CA TYR A 190 14.95 11.34 -0.24
C TYR A 190 16.07 10.56 0.46
N LYS A 191 16.15 10.73 1.77
CA LYS A 191 16.89 9.83 2.66
C LYS A 191 16.02 8.61 2.94
N VAL A 192 16.38 7.47 2.35
CA VAL A 192 15.63 6.22 2.52
C VAL A 192 16.09 5.52 3.81
N ILE A 193 15.14 5.12 4.65
CA ILE A 193 15.39 4.48 5.95
C ILE A 193 14.80 3.07 5.96
N ALA A 194 15.65 2.07 6.20
CA ALA A 194 15.23 0.73 6.57
C ALA A 194 14.90 0.71 8.07
N TYR A 195 13.64 0.44 8.43
CA TYR A 195 13.22 0.38 9.83
C TYR A 195 12.84 -1.02 10.30
N ASP A 196 12.57 -1.94 9.37
CA ASP A 196 12.14 -3.27 9.75
C ASP A 196 13.22 -4.02 10.53
N SER A 197 12.76 -4.85 11.45
CA SER A 197 13.60 -5.52 12.44
C SER A 197 13.48 -7.02 12.27
N SER A 198 14.62 -7.69 12.15
CA SER A 198 14.69 -9.15 12.21
C SER A 198 14.49 -9.69 13.64
N ILE A 199 13.93 -8.90 14.55
CA ILE A 199 13.88 -9.20 16.00
C ILE A 199 12.54 -9.85 16.33
N GLY A 200 12.55 -11.19 16.33
CA GLY A 200 11.54 -12.02 17.00
C GLY A 200 10.18 -12.13 16.30
N THR A 201 9.39 -13.10 16.76
CA THR A 201 7.99 -13.32 16.35
C THR A 201 6.99 -12.59 17.24
N ASP A 202 7.46 -11.75 18.17
CA ASP A 202 6.61 -10.95 19.06
C ASP A 202 6.20 -9.66 18.35
N GLU A 203 4.91 -9.56 18.04
CA GLU A 203 4.34 -8.45 17.27
C GLU A 203 4.50 -7.09 17.98
N ASN A 204 4.36 -7.04 19.31
CA ASN A 204 4.53 -5.80 20.05
C ASN A 204 5.98 -5.34 20.07
N LEU A 205 6.92 -6.27 20.26
CA LEU A 205 8.34 -5.94 20.25
C LEU A 205 8.78 -5.47 18.86
N ARG A 206 8.30 -6.13 17.80
CA ARG A 206 8.54 -5.73 16.42
C ARG A 206 8.07 -4.30 16.19
N ASP A 207 6.80 -4.01 16.45
CA ASP A 207 6.21 -2.69 16.19
C ASP A 207 6.83 -1.58 17.05
N SER A 208 7.24 -1.90 18.29
CA SER A 208 8.00 -0.97 19.14
C SER A 208 9.37 -0.65 18.55
N THR A 209 10.10 -1.68 18.15
CA THR A 209 11.44 -1.53 17.56
C THR A 209 11.39 -0.74 16.26
N GLN A 210 10.39 -1.00 15.42
CA GLN A 210 10.16 -0.28 14.17
C GLN A 210 9.89 1.22 14.44
N ALA A 211 8.99 1.55 15.37
CA ALA A 211 8.69 2.93 15.75
C ALA A 211 9.92 3.68 16.30
N GLU A 212 10.67 3.06 17.22
CA GLU A 212 11.90 3.61 17.78
C GLU A 212 12.96 3.87 16.71
N ARG A 213 13.13 2.95 15.75
CA ARG A 213 14.07 3.11 14.64
C ARG A 213 13.69 4.23 13.70
N ILE A 214 12.40 4.37 13.37
CA ILE A 214 11.92 5.48 12.54
C ILE A 214 12.26 6.80 13.25
N TYR A 215 11.85 6.95 14.52
CA TYR A 215 12.09 8.17 15.29
C TYR A 215 13.58 8.51 15.41
N ALA A 216 14.40 7.55 15.83
CA ALA A 216 15.84 7.74 16.06
C ALA A 216 16.62 8.06 14.78
N GLN A 217 16.16 7.60 13.62
CA GLN A 217 16.83 7.86 12.34
C GLN A 217 16.32 9.11 11.61
N THR A 218 15.21 9.69 12.06
CA THR A 218 14.56 10.83 11.42
C THR A 218 14.46 12.01 12.38
N TYR A 219 13.32 12.21 13.06
CA TYR A 219 13.03 13.40 13.86
C TYR A 219 14.07 13.66 14.94
N ALA A 220 14.60 12.63 15.61
CA ALA A 220 15.64 12.79 16.63
C ALA A 220 16.96 13.41 16.10
N LYS A 221 17.18 13.37 14.78
CA LYS A 221 18.37 13.91 14.10
C LYS A 221 18.06 15.17 13.29
N ASP A 222 16.84 15.29 12.80
CA ASP A 222 16.39 16.33 11.88
C ASP A 222 14.92 16.66 12.15
N HIS A 223 14.69 17.75 12.88
CA HIS A 223 13.34 18.15 13.30
C HIS A 223 12.56 18.84 12.16
N LEU A 224 13.23 19.18 11.05
CA LEU A 224 12.63 19.92 9.93
C LEU A 224 12.14 18.98 8.82
N GLY A 225 12.92 17.95 8.50
CA GLY A 225 12.61 17.02 7.42
C GLY A 225 11.47 16.08 7.78
N LYS A 226 10.31 16.22 7.11
CA LYS A 226 9.15 15.35 7.32
C LYS A 226 9.37 13.95 6.77
N VAL A 227 8.58 12.99 7.24
CA VAL A 227 8.80 11.56 7.00
C VAL A 227 7.55 10.92 6.42
N LEU A 228 7.71 10.29 5.24
CA LEU A 228 6.73 9.37 4.68
C LEU A 228 7.12 7.96 5.13
N VAL A 229 6.19 7.24 5.75
CA VAL A 229 6.37 5.86 6.20
C VAL A 229 5.43 4.98 5.38
N HIS A 230 5.95 3.94 4.76
CA HIS A 230 5.17 2.95 4.01
C HIS A 230 5.32 1.58 4.67
N ALA A 231 4.19 1.05 5.14
CA ALA A 231 4.13 -0.13 6.00
C ALA A 231 3.03 -1.13 5.57
N GLY A 232 3.11 -2.38 6.01
CA GLY A 232 2.07 -3.37 5.80
C GLY A 232 0.84 -3.14 6.68
N TYR A 233 -0.36 -3.36 6.13
CA TYR A 233 -1.60 -3.57 6.87
C TYR A 233 -1.85 -2.61 8.05
N GLY A 234 -2.12 -3.15 9.25
CA GLY A 234 -2.50 -2.41 10.46
C GLY A 234 -1.33 -1.82 11.23
N HIS A 235 -0.09 -1.93 10.75
CA HIS A 235 1.07 -1.32 11.41
C HIS A 235 0.91 0.18 11.63
N ILE A 236 0.17 0.85 10.73
CA ILE A 236 0.01 2.30 10.77
C ILE A 236 -1.03 2.78 11.78
N TRP A 237 -1.84 1.90 12.36
CA TRP A 237 -2.97 2.30 13.21
C TRP A 237 -2.51 3.13 14.42
N GLU A 238 -3.32 4.13 14.79
CA GLU A 238 -2.99 5.04 15.89
C GLU A 238 -3.40 4.54 17.27
N THR A 239 -4.29 3.56 17.31
CA THR A 239 -4.71 2.92 18.56
C THR A 239 -4.52 1.41 18.49
N GLY A 240 -4.26 0.83 19.64
CA GLY A 240 -4.22 -0.61 19.86
C GLY A 240 -5.09 -0.97 21.07
N ASP A 241 -4.96 -2.20 21.54
CA ASP A 241 -5.63 -2.69 22.73
C ASP A 241 -4.64 -3.08 23.84
N SER A 242 -5.14 -3.71 24.90
CA SER A 242 -4.31 -4.15 26.04
C SER A 242 -3.30 -5.25 25.68
N HIS A 243 -3.46 -5.91 24.54
CA HIS A 243 -2.63 -7.02 24.07
C HIS A 243 -1.71 -6.63 22.94
N TYR A 244 -2.09 -5.69 22.09
CA TYR A 244 -1.31 -5.27 20.92
C TYR A 244 -1.36 -3.75 20.71
N SER A 245 -0.19 -3.15 20.52
CA SER A 245 -0.04 -1.76 20.12
C SER A 245 0.70 -1.69 18.78
N PRO A 246 0.09 -1.12 17.73
CA PRO A 246 0.69 -1.00 16.41
C PRO A 246 1.81 0.05 16.38
N MET A 247 2.67 -0.05 15.36
CA MET A 247 3.80 0.84 15.14
C MET A 247 3.38 2.32 15.09
N GLY A 248 2.25 2.65 14.46
CA GLY A 248 1.69 4.01 14.40
C GLY A 248 1.40 4.59 15.78
N ALA A 249 0.66 3.85 16.62
CA ALA A 249 0.37 4.23 18.01
C ALA A 249 1.65 4.47 18.82
N LYS A 250 2.64 3.59 18.68
CA LYS A 250 3.92 3.71 19.38
C LYS A 250 4.74 4.91 18.89
N LEU A 251 4.78 5.12 17.58
CA LEU A 251 5.47 6.26 16.99
C LEU A 251 4.83 7.58 17.43
N LYS A 252 3.50 7.68 17.42
CA LYS A 252 2.75 8.82 17.96
C LYS A 252 3.11 9.08 19.42
N GLY A 253 3.16 8.03 20.24
CA GLY A 253 3.54 8.12 21.65
C GLY A 253 4.96 8.64 21.87
N ILE A 254 5.96 8.13 21.13
CA ILE A 254 7.36 8.56 21.25
C ILE A 254 7.56 9.98 20.66
N PHE A 255 6.86 10.30 19.57
CA PHE A 255 6.94 11.60 18.90
C PHE A 255 6.29 12.72 19.74
N GLY A 256 5.23 12.41 20.48
CA GLY A 256 4.54 13.34 21.37
C GLY A 256 3.68 14.40 20.63
N MET A 257 3.52 14.25 19.32
CA MET A 257 2.66 15.07 18.46
C MET A 257 1.82 14.15 17.56
N ASP A 258 0.80 14.72 16.94
CA ASP A 258 -0.07 13.98 16.05
C ASP A 258 0.64 13.50 14.78
N ILE A 259 0.18 12.38 14.23
CA ILE A 259 0.68 11.79 12.98
C ILE A 259 -0.48 11.70 11.99
N LEU A 260 -0.19 11.61 10.70
CA LEU A 260 -1.22 11.38 9.67
C LEU A 260 -1.21 9.91 9.26
N THR A 261 -2.35 9.23 9.33
CA THR A 261 -2.48 7.81 8.98
C THR A 261 -3.47 7.59 7.85
N ILE A 262 -3.05 6.81 6.85
CA ILE A 262 -3.75 6.64 5.58
C ILE A 262 -3.93 5.14 5.29
N ASP A 263 -5.18 4.67 5.40
CA ASP A 263 -5.56 3.36 4.91
C ASP A 263 -5.81 3.43 3.40
N GLN A 264 -5.08 2.62 2.64
CA GLN A 264 -5.33 2.38 1.22
C GLN A 264 -5.60 0.91 0.92
N GLU A 265 -5.71 0.07 1.96
CA GLU A 265 -5.83 -1.38 1.82
C GLU A 265 -7.29 -1.85 1.72
N GLN A 266 -8.16 -1.40 2.63
CA GLN A 266 -9.50 -2.00 2.76
C GLN A 266 -10.44 -1.67 1.61
N MET A 267 -10.27 -0.50 0.99
CA MET A 267 -11.09 -0.03 -0.13
C MET A 267 -10.41 -0.25 -1.48
N THR A 268 -9.76 -1.41 -1.62
CA THR A 268 -9.19 -1.92 -2.87
C THR A 268 -10.03 -3.07 -3.40
N PRO A 269 -10.50 -3.02 -4.66
CA PRO A 269 -11.39 -4.03 -5.20
C PRO A 269 -10.66 -5.30 -5.63
N TYR A 270 -11.40 -6.41 -5.58
CA TYR A 270 -10.99 -7.69 -6.13
C TYR A 270 -11.64 -7.96 -7.51
N LEU A 271 -11.15 -8.97 -8.25
CA LEU A 271 -11.73 -9.36 -9.55
C LEU A 271 -13.23 -9.67 -9.47
N GLU A 272 -13.60 -10.45 -8.46
CA GLU A 272 -15.00 -10.68 -8.14
C GLU A 272 -15.50 -9.54 -7.27
N GLY A 273 -16.17 -8.56 -7.89
CA GLY A 273 -16.64 -7.35 -7.20
C GLY A 273 -17.37 -7.61 -5.87
N LYS A 274 -18.16 -8.69 -5.78
CA LYS A 274 -18.87 -9.11 -4.54
C LYS A 274 -17.97 -9.44 -3.35
N LEU A 275 -16.66 -9.67 -3.55
CA LEU A 275 -15.68 -9.88 -2.48
C LEU A 275 -15.15 -8.56 -1.92
N SER A 276 -15.33 -7.47 -2.66
CA SER A 276 -14.89 -6.13 -2.26
C SER A 276 -15.75 -5.59 -1.13
N HIS A 277 -15.20 -4.65 -0.37
CA HIS A 277 -15.89 -4.06 0.77
C HIS A 277 -17.25 -3.47 0.36
N PRO A 278 -18.34 -3.62 1.16
CA PRO A 278 -19.65 -3.06 0.83
C PRO A 278 -19.64 -1.55 0.58
N TYR A 279 -18.84 -0.80 1.35
CA TYR A 279 -18.65 0.64 1.12
C TYR A 279 -17.97 0.92 -0.22
N TRP A 280 -16.98 0.11 -0.62
CA TRP A 280 -16.38 0.25 -1.95
C TRP A 280 -17.39 0.01 -3.07
N LEU A 281 -18.22 -1.04 -2.94
CA LEU A 281 -19.27 -1.35 -3.92
C LEU A 281 -20.27 -0.19 -4.08
N SER A 282 -20.73 0.39 -2.97
CA SER A 282 -21.62 1.54 -3.00
C SER A 282 -20.94 2.80 -3.52
N ALA A 283 -19.71 3.09 -3.10
CA ALA A 283 -18.93 4.21 -3.59
C ALA A 283 -18.73 4.11 -5.11
N ASN A 284 -18.37 2.94 -5.63
CA ASN A 284 -18.19 2.72 -7.06
C ASN A 284 -19.50 2.91 -7.84
N LYS A 285 -20.63 2.49 -7.26
CA LYS A 285 -21.96 2.71 -7.86
C LYS A 285 -22.36 4.19 -7.90
N ILE A 286 -22.05 4.95 -6.85
CA ILE A 286 -22.45 6.36 -6.71
C ILE A 286 -21.52 7.26 -7.55
N PHE A 287 -20.21 7.05 -7.45
CA PHE A 287 -19.21 7.98 -7.97
C PHE A 287 -18.50 7.51 -9.24
N ASN A 288 -18.53 6.21 -9.58
CA ASN A 288 -17.91 5.61 -10.76
C ASN A 288 -16.50 6.18 -11.05
N PHE A 289 -15.59 6.02 -10.10
CA PHE A 289 -14.29 6.67 -10.11
C PHE A 289 -13.23 5.85 -10.86
N GLU A 290 -12.42 6.53 -11.67
CA GLU A 290 -11.35 5.92 -12.49
C GLU A 290 -9.94 6.22 -11.96
N ARG A 291 -9.86 6.89 -10.81
CA ARG A 291 -8.61 7.26 -10.11
C ARG A 291 -8.79 7.04 -8.61
N PRO A 292 -7.71 6.93 -7.82
CA PRO A 292 -7.83 6.87 -6.37
C PRO A 292 -8.52 8.11 -5.79
N ILE A 293 -9.53 7.90 -4.96
CA ILE A 293 -10.33 8.96 -4.34
C ILE A 293 -10.36 8.85 -2.82
N VAL A 294 -10.72 9.96 -2.17
CA VAL A 294 -11.14 10.01 -0.77
C VAL A 294 -12.57 10.55 -0.76
N LEU A 295 -13.44 9.87 -0.01
CA LEU A 295 -14.78 10.35 0.27
C LEU A 295 -14.74 11.24 1.51
N VAL A 296 -15.42 12.39 1.44
CA VAL A 296 -15.32 13.46 2.45
C VAL A 296 -16.72 13.85 2.91
N ASP A 297 -16.91 13.99 4.22
CA ASP A 297 -18.17 14.44 4.81
C ASP A 297 -18.40 15.96 4.65
N SER A 298 -19.52 16.46 5.17
CA SER A 298 -19.85 17.90 5.11
C SER A 298 -18.96 18.77 6.00
N ALA A 299 -18.25 18.18 6.96
CA ALA A 299 -17.29 18.86 7.83
C ALA A 299 -15.87 18.90 7.22
N GLY A 300 -15.63 18.20 6.13
CA GLY A 300 -14.35 18.13 5.44
C GLY A 300 -13.45 16.97 5.86
N ASN A 301 -13.96 16.01 6.65
CA ASN A 301 -13.20 14.85 7.12
C ASN A 301 -13.38 13.64 6.20
N SER A 302 -12.38 12.76 6.15
CA SER A 302 -12.51 11.49 5.43
C SER A 302 -13.64 10.64 6.01
N VAL A 303 -14.46 10.06 5.14
CA VAL A 303 -15.47 9.06 5.53
C VAL A 303 -14.76 7.71 5.73
N LEU A 304 -14.79 7.18 6.95
CA LEU A 304 -14.02 6.00 7.35
C LEU A 304 -14.90 4.76 7.55
N SER A 305 -14.35 3.59 7.20
CA SER A 305 -14.94 2.31 7.58
C SER A 305 -14.99 2.13 9.11
N SER A 306 -15.84 1.23 9.58
CA SER A 306 -16.00 0.97 11.02
C SER A 306 -14.69 0.49 11.69
N THR A 307 -13.88 -0.27 10.95
CA THR A 307 -12.58 -0.80 11.38
C THR A 307 -11.47 0.25 11.39
N CYS A 308 -11.61 1.33 10.61
CA CYS A 308 -10.67 2.44 10.57
C CYS A 308 -10.99 3.52 11.61
N LEU A 309 -12.21 3.55 12.12
CA LEU A 309 -12.68 4.64 12.97
C LEU A 309 -11.87 4.74 14.27
N GLY A 310 -11.37 5.95 14.56
CA GLY A 310 -10.54 6.24 15.73
C GLY A 310 -9.06 5.82 15.61
N SER A 311 -8.65 5.20 14.50
CA SER A 311 -7.28 4.68 14.30
C SER A 311 -6.62 5.11 12.99
N ILE A 312 -7.38 5.67 12.05
CA ILE A 312 -6.95 6.10 10.72
C ILE A 312 -7.56 7.47 10.43
N ASP A 313 -6.81 8.39 9.83
CA ASP A 313 -7.33 9.71 9.44
C ASP A 313 -7.96 9.75 8.04
N ILE A 314 -7.40 8.99 7.10
CA ILE A 314 -7.80 9.02 5.68
C ILE A 314 -7.98 7.61 5.15
N GLN A 315 -9.09 7.38 4.44
CA GLN A 315 -9.32 6.13 3.72
C GLN A 315 -9.39 6.35 2.20
N VAL A 316 -8.52 5.66 1.47
CA VAL A 316 -8.36 5.76 0.02
C VAL A 316 -9.12 4.64 -0.68
N TYR A 317 -9.97 5.01 -1.63
CA TYR A 317 -10.68 4.06 -2.49
C TYR A 317 -9.94 3.94 -3.82
N HIS A 318 -9.46 2.74 -4.13
CA HIS A 318 -8.78 2.45 -5.39
C HIS A 318 -9.76 2.03 -6.49
N PRO A 319 -9.59 2.51 -7.74
CA PRO A 319 -10.45 2.10 -8.85
C PRO A 319 -10.19 0.63 -9.19
N GLY A 320 -11.18 0.00 -9.82
CA GLY A 320 -11.05 -1.35 -10.36
C GLY A 320 -9.89 -1.48 -11.36
N THR A 321 -9.22 -2.63 -11.36
CA THR A 321 -8.15 -2.91 -12.32
C THR A 321 -8.74 -3.34 -13.66
N VAL A 322 -8.34 -2.64 -14.72
CA VAL A 322 -8.65 -3.00 -16.12
C VAL A 322 -7.34 -3.32 -16.83
N PHE A 323 -7.29 -4.43 -17.56
CA PHE A 323 -6.10 -4.84 -18.30
C PHE A 323 -6.12 -4.32 -19.73
N ILE A 324 -5.13 -3.51 -20.10
CA ILE A 324 -4.92 -2.96 -21.43
C ILE A 324 -3.60 -3.54 -21.97
N ASN A 325 -3.65 -4.28 -23.08
CA ASN A 325 -2.49 -5.03 -23.62
C ASN A 325 -1.84 -5.96 -22.57
N GLY A 326 -2.66 -6.62 -21.74
CA GLY A 326 -2.21 -7.51 -20.67
C GLY A 326 -1.61 -6.81 -19.45
N ARG A 327 -1.61 -5.46 -19.40
CA ARG A 327 -1.07 -4.70 -18.26
C ARG A 327 -2.18 -3.96 -17.52
N PRO A 328 -2.16 -3.91 -16.18
CA PRO A 328 -3.16 -3.18 -15.42
C PRO A 328 -3.09 -1.67 -15.71
N ASN A 329 -4.25 -1.03 -15.82
CA ASN A 329 -4.40 0.39 -16.14
C ASN A 329 -3.70 1.32 -15.16
N TRP A 330 -3.61 0.94 -13.88
CA TRP A 330 -2.94 1.75 -12.85
C TRP A 330 -1.41 1.79 -13.00
N LEU A 331 -0.79 0.91 -13.80
CA LEU A 331 0.63 1.04 -14.18
C LEU A 331 0.84 2.10 -15.27
N ILE A 332 -0.18 2.42 -16.04
CA ILE A 332 -0.06 3.27 -17.23
C ILE A 332 -0.04 4.72 -16.79
N ASP A 333 1.01 5.43 -17.18
CA ASP A 333 1.12 6.88 -17.04
C ASP A 333 1.55 7.54 -18.35
N SER A 334 1.76 8.84 -18.34
CA SER A 334 2.12 9.61 -19.53
C SER A 334 3.56 9.34 -20.02
N CYS A 335 4.42 8.74 -19.20
CA CYS A 335 5.83 8.51 -19.49
C CYS A 335 6.08 7.14 -20.12
N HIS A 336 5.31 6.13 -19.71
CA HIS A 336 5.48 4.75 -20.20
C HIS A 336 4.81 4.50 -21.56
N ARG A 337 5.38 3.59 -22.35
CA ARG A 337 4.86 3.16 -23.66
C ARG A 337 4.81 1.63 -23.75
N PHE A 338 3.87 1.14 -24.55
CA PHE A 338 3.72 -0.30 -24.79
C PHE A 338 4.66 -0.77 -25.91
N TYR A 339 5.46 -1.78 -25.61
CA TYR A 339 6.33 -2.44 -26.58
C TYR A 339 6.03 -3.93 -26.67
N THR A 340 6.03 -4.45 -27.91
CA THR A 340 5.93 -5.89 -28.14
C THR A 340 7.28 -6.53 -27.90
N VAL A 341 7.30 -7.73 -27.31
CA VAL A 341 8.52 -8.53 -27.19
C VAL A 341 9.12 -8.78 -28.58
N PRO A 342 10.40 -8.45 -28.81
CA PRO A 342 11.09 -8.70 -30.08
C PRO A 342 10.92 -10.14 -30.59
N ASN A 343 10.72 -10.29 -31.90
CA ASN A 343 10.38 -11.57 -32.53
C ASN A 343 11.43 -12.66 -32.29
N GLU A 344 12.71 -12.27 -32.25
CA GLU A 344 13.84 -13.14 -31.98
C GLU A 344 13.82 -13.77 -30.57
N LEU A 345 13.07 -13.16 -29.64
CA LEU A 345 12.91 -13.65 -28.28
C LEU A 345 11.70 -14.57 -28.11
N GLN A 346 10.77 -14.58 -29.07
CA GLN A 346 9.56 -15.42 -29.02
C GLN A 346 9.87 -16.92 -28.94
N LYS A 347 11.07 -17.36 -29.39
CA LYS A 347 11.54 -18.73 -29.22
C LYS A 347 11.79 -19.14 -27.77
N TYR A 348 11.78 -18.19 -26.84
CA TYR A 348 11.98 -18.40 -25.41
C TYR A 348 10.65 -18.33 -24.62
N THR A 349 9.53 -18.72 -25.22
CA THR A 349 8.24 -18.86 -24.52
C THR A 349 8.37 -19.57 -23.17
N GLY A 350 7.75 -19.01 -22.12
CA GLY A 350 7.83 -19.47 -20.74
C GLY A 350 9.10 -19.03 -19.99
N LYS A 351 10.01 -18.30 -20.63
CA LYS A 351 11.15 -17.65 -19.98
C LYS A 351 10.79 -16.25 -19.49
N LEU A 352 11.43 -15.80 -18.42
CA LEU A 352 11.22 -14.46 -17.86
C LEU A 352 12.14 -13.47 -18.58
N LEU A 353 11.54 -12.42 -19.11
CA LEU A 353 12.23 -11.29 -19.72
C LEU A 353 12.25 -10.15 -18.71
N LYS A 354 13.42 -9.78 -18.22
CA LYS A 354 13.63 -8.65 -17.31
C LYS A 354 14.24 -7.49 -18.08
N ILE A 355 13.65 -6.31 -17.97
CA ILE A 355 14.18 -5.06 -18.51
C ILE A 355 14.83 -4.30 -17.36
N VAL A 356 16.13 -4.04 -17.48
CA VAL A 356 16.94 -3.32 -16.50
C VAL A 356 17.56 -2.11 -17.19
N SER A 357 17.69 -1.00 -16.47
CA SER A 357 18.34 0.21 -17.02
C SER A 357 19.79 -0.09 -17.39
N ASP A 358 20.29 0.47 -18.49
CA ASP A 358 21.63 0.18 -19.04
C ASP A 358 22.79 0.55 -18.11
N ASN A 359 22.55 1.50 -17.21
CA ASN A 359 23.47 1.97 -16.16
C ASN A 359 23.34 1.20 -14.84
N GLU A 360 22.49 0.18 -14.76
CA GLU A 360 22.28 -0.62 -13.56
C GLU A 360 22.90 -2.01 -13.67
N SER A 361 23.26 -2.59 -12.53
CA SER A 361 23.81 -3.95 -12.49
C SER A 361 22.76 -5.01 -12.87
N ILE A 362 23.21 -6.19 -13.29
CA ILE A 362 22.35 -7.34 -13.62
C ILE A 362 21.46 -7.83 -12.46
N ASP A 363 21.83 -7.50 -11.22
CA ASP A 363 21.07 -7.84 -10.02
C ASP A 363 20.09 -6.75 -9.58
N ALA A 364 19.96 -5.68 -10.36
CA ALA A 364 18.94 -4.67 -10.13
C ALA A 364 17.53 -5.27 -10.22
N VAL A 365 16.63 -4.72 -9.41
CA VAL A 365 15.20 -4.97 -9.56
C VAL A 365 14.77 -4.42 -10.93
N PRO A 366 14.13 -5.18 -11.82
CA PRO A 366 13.85 -4.67 -13.16
C PRO A 366 12.91 -3.45 -13.15
N VAL A 367 13.03 -2.59 -14.17
CA VAL A 367 12.06 -1.51 -14.41
C VAL A 367 10.74 -2.07 -14.94
N ASP A 368 10.81 -3.17 -15.68
CA ASP A 368 9.66 -3.97 -16.08
C ASP A 368 10.10 -5.42 -16.35
N GLN A 369 9.17 -6.35 -16.22
CA GLN A 369 9.41 -7.74 -16.58
C GLN A 369 8.11 -8.45 -16.96
N ILE A 370 8.21 -9.45 -17.83
CA ILE A 370 7.10 -10.29 -18.27
C ILE A 370 7.57 -11.70 -18.60
N VAL A 371 6.65 -12.66 -18.55
CA VAL A 371 6.90 -14.00 -19.08
C VAL A 371 6.66 -14.00 -20.59
N ILE A 372 7.66 -14.44 -21.37
CA ILE A 372 7.57 -14.49 -22.83
C ILE A 372 6.48 -15.46 -23.27
N GLY A 373 5.66 -15.04 -24.24
CA GLY A 373 4.52 -15.79 -24.75
C GLY A 373 3.22 -15.54 -23.98
N SER A 374 3.23 -14.69 -22.96
CA SER A 374 2.02 -14.06 -22.43
C SER A 374 1.43 -13.07 -23.45
N LEU A 375 0.19 -12.64 -23.22
CA LEU A 375 -0.44 -11.56 -24.00
C LEU A 375 0.05 -10.16 -23.57
N GLU A 376 0.99 -10.10 -22.63
CA GLU A 376 1.46 -8.86 -22.01
C GLU A 376 2.45 -8.16 -22.93
N LYS A 377 2.26 -6.84 -23.07
CA LYS A 377 3.29 -5.97 -23.63
C LYS A 377 4.22 -5.46 -22.53
N LEU A 378 5.47 -5.23 -22.89
CA LEU A 378 6.38 -4.46 -22.05
C LEU A 378 5.83 -3.04 -21.90
N LEU A 379 5.95 -2.48 -20.71
CA LEU A 379 5.52 -1.14 -20.37
C LEU A 379 6.69 -0.42 -19.69
N VAL A 380 7.42 0.36 -20.49
CA VAL A 380 8.66 1.04 -20.07
C VAL A 380 8.68 2.46 -20.64
N GLU A 381 9.46 3.35 -20.01
CA GLU A 381 9.79 4.65 -20.60
C GLU A 381 10.68 4.45 -21.84
N PRO A 382 10.65 5.36 -22.83
CA PRO A 382 11.64 5.36 -23.90
C PRO A 382 13.06 5.55 -23.34
N GLY A 383 14.02 4.77 -23.82
CA GLY A 383 15.37 4.77 -23.29
C GLY A 383 16.22 3.57 -23.71
N GLU A 384 17.43 3.53 -23.17
CA GLU A 384 18.39 2.44 -23.35
C GLU A 384 18.35 1.50 -22.14
N TYR A 385 18.29 0.20 -22.42
CA TYR A 385 18.13 -0.84 -21.41
C TYR A 385 18.94 -2.08 -21.76
N VAL A 386 19.08 -2.98 -20.79
CA VAL A 386 19.53 -4.34 -20.99
C VAL A 386 18.37 -5.28 -20.69
N ALA A 387 18.05 -6.13 -21.66
CA ALA A 387 17.08 -7.19 -21.50
C ALA A 387 17.80 -8.49 -21.07
N HIS A 388 17.45 -8.97 -19.88
CA HIS A 388 17.97 -10.22 -19.32
C HIS A 388 16.94 -11.33 -19.48
N LEU A 389 17.36 -12.42 -20.12
CA LEU A 389 16.56 -13.62 -20.25
C LEU A 389 16.90 -14.59 -19.12
N VAL A 390 15.91 -14.96 -18.33
CA VAL A 390 16.08 -15.80 -17.14
C VAL A 390 15.22 -17.06 -17.25
N ASP A 391 15.78 -18.20 -16.85
CA ASP A 391 15.07 -19.46 -16.81
C ASP A 391 14.25 -19.64 -15.53
N CYS A 392 13.44 -20.69 -15.50
CA CYS A 392 12.59 -21.06 -14.38
C CYS A 392 13.32 -21.29 -13.05
N ASN A 393 14.64 -21.42 -13.06
CA ASN A 393 15.49 -21.57 -11.90
C ASN A 393 16.15 -20.27 -11.45
N GLY A 394 15.82 -19.14 -12.07
CA GLY A 394 16.47 -17.87 -11.79
C GLY A 394 17.84 -17.74 -12.49
N ILE A 395 18.20 -18.71 -13.35
CA ILE A 395 19.49 -18.73 -14.02
C ILE A 395 19.42 -17.83 -15.25
N LEU A 396 20.36 -16.89 -15.34
CA LEU A 396 20.54 -16.06 -16.52
C LEU A 396 20.94 -16.92 -17.72
N ILE A 397 20.15 -16.84 -18.80
CA ILE A 397 20.41 -17.50 -20.08
C ILE A 397 21.25 -16.58 -20.97
N SER A 398 20.84 -15.32 -21.11
CA SER A 398 21.50 -14.33 -21.97
C SER A 398 21.10 -12.92 -21.59
N SER A 399 21.89 -11.94 -22.04
CA SER A 399 21.59 -10.51 -21.93
C SER A 399 21.85 -9.84 -23.27
N TYR A 400 21.02 -8.86 -23.63
CA TYR A 400 21.20 -8.08 -24.86
C TYR A 400 20.78 -6.63 -24.62
N PRO A 401 21.50 -5.65 -25.20
CA PRO A 401 21.06 -4.26 -25.19
C PRO A 401 19.74 -4.14 -25.97
N ILE A 402 18.85 -3.28 -25.50
CA ILE A 402 17.59 -2.97 -26.16
C ILE A 402 17.31 -1.47 -26.03
N VAL A 403 16.81 -0.87 -27.11
CA VAL A 403 16.43 0.54 -27.15
C VAL A 403 14.94 0.63 -27.42
N PHE A 404 14.23 1.35 -26.56
CA PHE A 404 12.82 1.65 -26.72
C PHE A 404 12.67 3.11 -27.16
N ASN A 405 12.13 3.32 -28.37
CA ASN A 405 11.94 4.65 -28.97
C ASN A 405 10.55 5.23 -28.72
#